data_AF-A0A6C0QWZ6-F1
#
_entry.id   AF-A0A6C0QWZ6-F1
#
_cell.length_a   1.000
_cell.length_b   1.000
_cell.length_c   1.000
_cell.angle_alpha   90.00
_cell.angle_beta   90.00
_cell.angle_gamma   90.00
#
_symmetry.space_group_name_H-M   'P 1'
#
loop_
_entity.id
_entity.type
_entity.pdbx_description
1 polymer ?
#
loop_
_entity_poly.entity_id
_entity_poly.type
_entity_poly.pdbx_seq_one_letter_code
_entity_poly.pdbx_strand_id
1 'polypeptide(L)' 'MEELLASRTRYRTLKIELLKLSKRIEGADPEDILFYQEICEKYASHLKAIETACYERIGASICNCQFHSGQQCN' A
#
# COMPACT_ATOMS: atom_id res chain seq x y z
N MET A 1 5.77 -14.35 -15.34
CA MET A 1 6.02 -14.70 -13.92
C MET A 1 7.09 -13.82 -13.30
N GLU A 2 8.18 -13.52 -14.01
CA GLU A 2 9.24 -12.60 -13.55
C GLU A 2 8.73 -11.19 -13.17
N GLU A 3 7.79 -10.63 -13.94
CA GLU A 3 7.24 -9.29 -13.63
C GLU A 3 6.44 -9.25 -12.30
N LEU A 4 5.78 -10.36 -11.94
CA LEU A 4 5.09 -10.47 -10.64
C LEU A 4 6.09 -10.57 -9.49
N LEU A 5 7.22 -11.26 -9.70
CA LEU A 5 8.32 -11.31 -8.72
C LEU A 5 8.95 -9.93 -8.53
N ALA A 6 9.20 -9.19 -9.62
CA ALA A 6 9.70 -7.82 -9.57
C ALA A 6 8.71 -6.89 -8.82
N SER A 7 7.41 -7.00 -9.12
CA SER A 7 6.35 -6.23 -8.45
C SER A 7 6.28 -6.55 -6.95
N ARG A 8 6.39 -7.83 -6.56
CA ARG A 8 6.45 -8.26 -5.16
C ARG A 8 7.66 -7.67 -4.42
N THR A 9 8.83 -7.69 -5.04
CA THR A 9 10.05 -7.11 -4.47
C THR A 9 9.89 -5.61 -4.28
N ARG A 10 9.40 -4.90 -5.29
CA ARG A 10 9.14 -3.45 -5.21
C ARG A 10 8.13 -3.09 -4.12
N TYR A 11 7.03 -3.85 -4.02
CA TYR A 11 6.03 -3.70 -2.97
C TYR A 11 6.65 -3.86 -1.57
N ARG A 12 7.45 -4.91 -1.35
CA ARG A 12 8.12 -5.14 -0.05
C ARG A 12 9.05 -4.00 0.32
N THR A 13 9.85 -3.51 -0.62
CA THR A 13 10.75 -2.37 -0.37
C THR A 13 9.97 -1.13 0.04
N LEU A 14 8.94 -0.75 -0.72
CA LEU A 14 8.11 0.42 -0.40
C LEU A 14 7.40 0.27 0.95
N LYS A 15 6.93 -0.93 1.29
CA LYS A 15 6.29 -1.22 2.58
C LYS A 15 7.27 -1.06 3.74
N ILE A 16 8.52 -1.50 3.58
CA ILE A 16 9.57 -1.30 4.60
C ILE A 16 9.86 0.19 4.79
N GLU A 17 10.01 0.95 3.71
CA GLU A 17 10.27 2.40 3.80
C GLU A 17 9.11 3.14 4.44
N LEU A 18 7.86 2.80 4.10
CA LEU A 18 6.67 3.35 4.77
C LEU A 18 6.68 3.07 6.28
N LEU A 19 6.99 1.84 6.71
CA LEU A 19 7.06 1.48 8.12
C LEU A 19 8.19 2.20 8.87
N LYS A 20 9.33 2.43 8.22
CA LYS A 20 10.41 3.24 8.81
C LYS A 20 9.98 4.68 8.98
N LEU A 21 9.27 5.23 7.98
CA LEU A 21 8.84 6.62 8.00
C LEU A 21 7.72 6.85 9.02
N SER A 22 6.76 5.92 9.13
CA SER A 22 5.68 6.01 10.11
C SER A 22 6.22 6.03 11.54
N LYS A 23 7.29 5.28 11.82
CA LYS A 23 7.97 5.32 13.13
C LYS A 23 8.67 6.63 13.42
N ARG A 24 9.05 7.41 12.40
CA ARG A 24 9.66 8.73 12.61
C ARG A 24 8.63 9.78 13.01
N ILE A 25 7.36 9.57 12.67
CA ILE A 25 6.26 10.43 13.11
C ILE A 25 6.08 10.31 14.63
N GLU A 26 6.31 9.13 15.19
CA GLU A 26 6.29 8.90 16.64
C GLU A 26 7.46 9.64 17.30
N GLY A 27 7.20 10.87 17.76
CA GLY A 27 8.19 11.75 18.39
C GLY A 27 8.79 12.82 17.48
N ALA A 28 8.25 13.01 16.27
CA ALA A 28 8.58 14.17 15.44
C ALA A 28 8.00 15.47 16.02
N ASP A 29 8.67 16.58 15.71
CA ASP A 29 8.15 17.92 16.00
C ASP A 29 6.83 18.15 15.26
N PRO A 30 5.88 18.91 15.82
CA PRO A 30 4.56 19.12 15.22
C PRO A 30 4.58 19.64 13.77
N GLU A 31 5.60 20.44 13.42
CA GLU A 31 5.79 20.97 12.07
C GLU A 31 6.21 19.89 11.06
N ASP A 32 6.96 18.88 11.51
CA ASP A 32 7.44 17.77 10.70
C ASP A 32 6.40 16.64 10.57
N ILE A 33 5.46 16.53 11.52
CA ILE A 33 4.40 15.51 11.50
C ILE A 33 3.60 15.58 10.20
N LEU A 34 3.15 16.77 9.79
CA LEU A 34 2.39 16.95 8.56
C LEU A 34 3.20 16.54 7.32
N PHE A 35 4.47 16.94 7.28
CA PHE A 35 5.37 16.57 6.18
C PHE A 35 5.56 15.05 6.07
N TYR A 36 5.81 14.36 7.19
CA TYR A 36 5.95 12.91 7.19
C TYR A 36 4.64 12.17 6.91
N GLN A 37 3.48 12.71 7.31
CA GLN A 37 2.17 12.19 6.96
C GLN A 37 1.93 12.24 5.44
N GLU A 38 2.20 13.37 4.79
CA GLU A 38 2.08 13.49 3.33
C GLU A 38 2.98 12.51 2.58
N ILE A 39 4.20 12.29 3.07
CA ILE A 39 5.09 11.28 2.51
C ILE A 39 4.49 9.89 2.70
N CYS A 40 3.98 9.55 3.89
CA CYS A 40 3.34 8.26 4.13
C CYS A 40 2.18 8.00 3.16
N GLU A 41 1.34 9.01 2.92
CA GLU A 41 0.22 8.92 1.97
C GLU A 41 0.69 8.62 0.53
N LYS A 42 1.77 9.27 0.07
CA LYS A 42 2.36 8.99 -1.24
C LYS A 42 2.86 7.54 -1.36
N TYR A 43 3.54 7.04 -0.33
CA TYR A 43 4.00 5.65 -0.30
C TYR A 43 2.83 4.66 -0.25
N ALA A 44 1.78 4.95 0.52
CA ALA A 44 0.56 4.14 0.59
C ALA A 44 -0.16 4.07 -0.78
N SER A 45 -0.27 5.20 -1.48
CA SER A 45 -0.83 5.26 -2.84
C SER A 45 -0.04 4.38 -3.81
N HIS A 46 1.30 4.43 -3.78
CA HIS A 46 2.15 3.58 -4.61
C HIS A 46 1.99 2.09 -4.30
N LEU A 47 1.86 1.71 -3.02
CA LEU A 47 1.60 0.33 -2.62
C LEU A 47 0.27 -0.17 -3.18
N LYS A 48 -0.79 0.64 -3.07
CA LYS A 48 -2.13 0.30 -3.58
C LYS A 48 -2.14 0.16 -5.10
N ALA A 49 -1.39 1.00 -5.82
CA ALA A 49 -1.25 0.90 -7.26
C ALA A 49 -0.56 -0.40 -7.68
N ILE A 50 0.51 -0.81 -6.97
CA ILE A 50 1.21 -2.08 -7.25
C ILE A 50 0.30 -3.28 -6.95
N GLU A 51 -0.43 -3.25 -5.83
CA GLU A 51 -1.42 -4.29 -5.50
C GLU A 51 -2.47 -4.42 -6.60
N THR A 52 -3.12 -3.31 -6.97
CA THR A 52 -4.17 -3.29 -8.01
C THR A 52 -3.66 -3.87 -9.32
N ALA A 53 -2.48 -3.42 -9.79
CA ALA A 53 -1.87 -3.94 -11.01
C ALA A 53 -1.53 -5.44 -10.91
N CYS A 54 -1.13 -5.94 -9.74
CA CYS A 54 -0.89 -7.37 -9.53
C CYS A 54 -2.20 -8.17 -9.61
N TYR A 55 -3.27 -7.69 -8.98
CA TYR A 55 -4.58 -8.34 -8.99
C TYR A 55 -5.18 -8.42 -10.41
N GLU A 56 -5.13 -7.31 -11.15
CA GLU A 56 -5.57 -7.26 -12.56
C GLU A 56 -4.82 -8.30 -13.41
N ARG A 57 -3.51 -8.41 -13.24
CA ARG A 57 -2.66 -9.36 -14.00
C ARG A 57 -2.94 -10.83 -13.71
N ILE A 58 -3.38 -11.16 -12.50
CA ILE A 58 -3.75 -12.54 -12.13
C ILE A 58 -5.24 -12.82 -12.37
N GLY A 59 -5.98 -11.87 -12.93
CA GLY A 59 -7.42 -11.99 -13.17
C GLY A 59 -8.26 -11.98 -11.88
N ALA A 60 -7.71 -11.46 -10.78
CA ALA A 60 -8.44 -11.28 -9.54
C ALA A 60 -9.04 -9.88 -9.50
N SER A 61 -10.37 -9.77 -9.43
CA SER A 61 -11.01 -8.49 -9.13
C SER A 61 -11.04 -8.29 -7.62
N ILE A 62 -10.39 -7.24 -7.13
CA ILE A 62 -10.69 -6.77 -5.77
C ILE A 62 -12.04 -6.09 -5.83
N CYS A 63 -13.08 -6.77 -5.36
CA CYS A 63 -14.32 -6.08 -5.08
C CYS A 63 -14.06 -5.08 -3.92
N ASN A 64 -14.25 -3.79 -4.18
CA ASN A 64 -14.21 -2.73 -3.16
C ASN A 64 -15.41 -2.81 -2.18
N CYS A 65 -16.19 -3.89 -2.23
CA CYS A 65 -17.11 -4.21 -1.16
C CYS A 65 -16.27 -4.37 0.12
N GLN A 66 -16.58 -3.54 1.12
CA GLN A 66 -16.15 -3.78 2.49
C GLN A 66 -16.32 -5.27 2.75
N PHE A 67 -15.24 -5.95 3.16
CA PHE A 67 -15.23 -7.39 3.40
C PHE A 67 -16.10 -7.68 4.62
N HIS A 68 -17.43 -7.57 4.45
CA HIS A 68 -18.42 -8.13 5.34
C HIS A 68 -18.39 -9.61 5.01
N SER A 69 -17.76 -10.38 5.90
CA SER A 69 -17.80 -11.83 5.89
C SER A 69 -19.25 -12.30 5.86
N GLY A 70 -19.84 -12.45 4.67
CA GLY A 70 -21.23 -12.91 4.55
C GLY A 70 -22.04 -12.50 3.32
N GLN A 71 -21.59 -11.61 2.43
CA GLN A 71 -22.40 -11.28 1.24
C GLN A 71 -21.65 -11.54 -0.07
N GLN A 72 -22.15 -12.54 -0.79
CA GLN A 72 -21.83 -12.77 -2.20
C GLN A 72 -22.20 -11.51 -2.99
N CYS A 73 -21.26 -10.98 -3.76
CA CYS A 73 -21.56 -9.98 -4.77
C CYS A 73 -22.25 -10.69 -5.93
N ASN A 74 -23.51 -10.34 -6.17
CA ASN A 74 -24.26 -10.75 -7.37
C ASN A 74 -23.75 -10.03 -8.60
#